data_AF-A0A5B8MT35-F1
#
_entry.id   AF-A0A5B8MT35-F1
#
_cell.length_a   1.000
_cell.length_b   1.000
_cell.length_c   1.000
_cell.angle_alpha   90.00
_cell.angle_beta   90.00
_cell.angle_gamma   90.00
#
_symmetry.space_group_name_H-M   'P 1'
#
loop_
_entity.id
_entity.type
_entity.pdbx_description
1 polymer ?
#
loop_
_entity_poly.entity_id
_entity_poly.type
_entity_poly.pdbx_seq_one_letter_code
_entity_poly.pdbx_strand_id
1 'polypeptide(L)'
;MALVSSLCFWEVSGVRNSPLETTTGEGKEVVKDFQQCDRDCRWTYGFYDESIVGTRVDRDGNEDEWFGEHCKCTRGGQAIGFLVERGMKKYFDENFWCGNFSTSNVCAMVLSSGEWRTTTRQAAEESDSGLHILHCGACGACSSPDDMMVLYNTKTFITSKMTKCSIKFSMPAVLGGTHDLEALRKCLYEENITLNDTNSFNPNPLAGPGPSCMDCWTDDIQCDAVHCKLQCIRKFFDPNNNGKFEECLKCDENTCGPGFIKCAGANRRSTGIVSDIERVSSQVCPVGHFTQCSKCMLGCVKGDDACVDKCKALPSCKNPKKLVRKSAFAKL
;
A
#
# COMPACT_ATOMS: atom_id res chain seq x y z
N MET A 1 51.71 -32.34 11.74
CA MET A 1 51.30 -30.94 11.46
C MET A 1 50.06 -30.98 10.60
N ALA A 2 48.97 -30.43 11.15
CA ALA A 2 47.66 -30.08 10.61
C ALA A 2 46.98 -30.99 9.56
N LEU A 3 45.95 -31.68 10.05
CA LEU A 3 44.91 -32.43 9.33
C LEU A 3 43.70 -31.52 9.03
N VAL A 4 43.08 -31.79 7.88
CA VAL A 4 41.64 -31.75 7.54
C VAL A 4 40.73 -30.82 8.36
N SER A 5 40.10 -29.84 7.69
CA SER A 5 38.92 -29.15 8.20
C SER A 5 37.80 -29.13 7.16
N SER A 6 36.59 -29.41 7.66
CA SER A 6 35.40 -29.86 6.94
C SER A 6 34.38 -28.74 6.73
N LEU A 7 33.67 -28.82 5.60
CA LEU A 7 32.22 -28.60 5.41
C LEU A 7 31.49 -27.70 6.44
N CYS A 8 31.13 -26.49 6.02
CA CYS A 8 30.01 -25.76 6.62
C CYS A 8 28.67 -26.29 6.07
N PHE A 9 28.05 -27.17 6.84
CA PHE A 9 26.59 -27.24 6.94
C PHE A 9 26.09 -25.92 7.56
N TRP A 10 25.12 -25.26 6.93
CA TRP A 10 24.22 -24.35 7.63
C TRP A 10 22.83 -24.98 7.58
N GLU A 11 22.41 -25.46 8.74
CA GLU A 11 21.02 -25.80 9.02
C GLU A 11 20.17 -24.54 8.81
N VAL A 12 19.08 -24.72 8.07
CA VAL A 12 17.97 -23.78 8.02
C VAL A 12 17.36 -23.76 9.42
N SER A 13 17.84 -22.83 10.25
CA SER A 13 17.15 -22.46 11.48
C SER A 13 15.80 -21.89 11.09
N GLY A 14 14.75 -22.54 11.58
CA GLY A 14 13.37 -22.28 11.25
C GLY A 14 13.00 -20.80 11.33
N VAL A 15 12.15 -20.41 10.39
CA VAL A 15 11.25 -19.26 10.54
C VAL A 15 10.61 -19.39 11.92
N ARG A 16 11.04 -18.55 12.86
CA ARG A 16 10.25 -18.29 14.05
C ARG A 16 9.00 -17.59 13.54
N ASN A 17 7.91 -18.33 13.43
CA ASN A 17 6.61 -17.74 13.68
C ASN A 17 6.73 -17.19 15.10
N SER A 18 6.96 -15.89 15.24
CA SER A 18 6.64 -15.22 16.49
C SER A 18 5.18 -15.54 16.74
N PRO A 19 4.85 -16.25 17.83
CA PRO A 19 3.46 -16.29 18.26
C PRO A 19 3.10 -14.83 18.47
N LEU A 20 2.09 -14.34 17.75
CA LEU A 20 1.33 -13.21 18.25
C LEU A 20 0.91 -13.66 19.65
N GLU A 21 1.51 -13.08 20.69
CA GLU A 21 1.05 -13.28 22.04
C GLU A 21 -0.39 -12.79 22.05
N THR A 22 -1.32 -13.75 21.95
CA THR A 22 -2.71 -13.52 22.26
C THR A 22 -2.76 -13.24 23.75
N THR A 23 -2.64 -11.96 24.11
CA THR A 23 -3.04 -11.47 25.42
C THR A 23 -4.48 -11.90 25.62
N THR A 24 -4.64 -12.93 26.44
CA THR A 24 -5.94 -13.52 26.75
C THR A 24 -6.75 -12.49 27.55
N GLY A 25 -7.76 -11.91 26.90
CA GLY A 25 -8.93 -11.36 27.61
C GLY A 25 -8.96 -9.85 27.86
N GLU A 26 -8.10 -9.04 27.24
CA GLU A 26 -8.37 -7.60 27.17
C GLU A 26 -9.34 -7.32 26.02
N GLY A 27 -10.40 -6.56 26.31
CA GLY A 27 -11.47 -6.29 25.36
C GLY A 27 -10.91 -5.78 24.04
N LYS A 28 -11.42 -6.29 22.92
CA LYS A 28 -11.03 -5.83 21.58
C LYS A 28 -11.10 -4.31 21.52
N GLU A 29 -9.97 -3.66 21.35
CA GLU A 29 -9.91 -2.20 21.26
C GLU A 29 -10.61 -1.76 19.97
N VAL A 30 -11.78 -1.15 20.12
CA VAL A 30 -12.49 -0.54 19.01
C VAL A 30 -11.64 0.62 18.52
N VAL A 31 -11.40 0.68 17.21
CA VAL A 31 -10.59 1.74 16.62
C VAL A 31 -11.26 3.09 16.88
N LYS A 32 -10.73 3.86 17.83
CA LYS A 32 -11.24 5.18 18.17
C LYS A 32 -10.99 6.14 17.00
N ASP A 33 -12.01 6.90 16.63
CA ASP A 33 -11.97 7.92 15.58
C ASP A 33 -11.43 7.43 14.22
N PHE A 34 -11.50 6.11 13.94
CA PHE A 34 -10.86 5.50 12.78
C PHE A 34 -9.40 5.96 12.59
N GLN A 35 -8.65 6.20 13.69
CA GLN A 35 -7.27 6.70 13.70
C GLN A 35 -7.04 8.01 12.89
N GLN A 36 -8.07 8.85 12.77
CA GLN A 36 -7.94 10.10 12.00
C GLN A 36 -6.85 11.01 12.57
N CYS A 37 -6.79 11.17 13.89
CA CYS A 37 -5.75 11.98 14.52
C CYS A 37 -4.34 11.38 14.38
N ASP A 38 -4.17 10.06 14.45
CA ASP A 38 -2.88 9.42 14.17
C ASP A 38 -2.40 9.78 12.76
N ARG A 39 -3.28 9.73 11.76
CA ARG A 39 -2.94 10.08 10.37
C ARG A 39 -2.55 11.54 10.21
N ASP A 40 -3.27 12.46 10.84
CA ASP A 40 -3.00 13.90 10.69
C ASP A 40 -1.73 14.32 11.46
N CYS A 41 -1.49 13.71 12.62
CA CYS A 41 -0.26 13.87 13.38
C CYS A 41 0.95 13.31 12.63
N ARG A 42 0.88 12.08 12.10
CA ARG A 42 1.94 11.50 11.26
C ARG A 42 2.20 12.36 10.03
N TRP A 43 1.14 12.80 9.34
CA TRP A 43 1.27 13.70 8.18
C TRP A 43 2.07 14.97 8.50
N THR A 44 1.85 15.55 9.68
CA THR A 44 2.47 16.82 10.09
C THR A 44 3.90 16.63 10.62
N TYR A 45 4.15 15.62 11.46
CA TYR A 45 5.38 15.53 12.25
C TYR A 45 6.33 14.38 11.88
N GLY A 46 5.87 13.41 11.08
CA GLY A 46 6.66 12.25 10.70
C GLY A 46 5.80 11.17 10.05
N PHE A 47 5.66 11.22 8.74
CA PHE A 47 4.66 10.42 8.02
C PHE A 47 4.83 8.90 8.22
N TYR A 48 6.08 8.42 8.28
CA TYR A 48 6.41 7.01 8.47
C TYR A 48 6.76 6.66 9.93
N ASP A 49 6.59 7.59 10.87
CA ASP A 49 6.90 7.37 12.29
C ASP A 49 5.64 6.90 13.02
N GLU A 50 5.49 5.58 13.17
CA GLU A 50 4.32 4.97 13.83
C GLU A 50 4.29 5.19 15.34
N SER A 51 5.37 5.72 15.93
CA SER A 51 5.35 6.14 17.33
C SER A 51 4.61 7.46 17.55
N ILE A 52 4.26 8.16 16.47
CA ILE A 52 3.42 9.36 16.51
C ILE A 52 1.94 8.94 16.51
N VAL A 53 1.28 9.20 17.63
CA VAL A 53 -0.16 8.98 17.81
C VAL A 53 -0.86 10.31 18.09
N GLY A 54 -2.16 10.39 17.79
CA GLY A 54 -2.97 11.58 17.94
C GLY A 54 -4.24 11.31 18.73
N THR A 55 -4.48 12.14 19.75
CA THR A 55 -5.74 12.12 20.49
C THR A 55 -6.63 13.28 20.04
N ARG A 56 -7.92 13.00 19.86
CA ARG A 56 -8.92 14.00 19.49
C ARG A 56 -9.16 14.96 20.65
N VAL A 57 -9.04 16.26 20.39
CA VAL A 57 -9.18 17.33 21.40
C VAL A 57 -9.97 18.53 20.89
N ASP A 58 -10.52 19.31 21.81
CA ASP A 58 -11.13 20.62 21.55
C ASP A 58 -10.05 21.70 21.24
N ARG A 59 -10.48 22.96 21.13
CA ARG A 59 -9.58 24.10 20.83
C ARG A 59 -8.63 24.45 21.98
N ASP A 60 -8.99 24.08 23.21
CA ASP A 60 -8.20 24.32 24.41
C ASP A 60 -7.27 23.14 24.73
N GLY A 61 -7.36 22.06 23.96
CA GLY A 61 -6.54 20.85 24.10
C GLY A 61 -7.10 19.82 25.08
N ASN A 62 -8.36 19.96 25.51
CA ASN A 62 -9.04 18.96 26.33
C ASN A 62 -9.56 17.83 25.44
N GLU A 63 -9.53 16.60 25.96
CA GLU A 63 -10.05 15.44 25.24
C GLU A 63 -11.55 15.61 24.97
N ASP A 64 -11.95 15.49 23.70
CA ASP A 64 -13.34 15.56 23.28
C ASP A 64 -13.58 14.52 22.18
N GLU A 65 -14.11 13.36 22.59
CA GLU A 65 -14.37 12.23 21.70
C GLU A 65 -15.45 12.55 20.64
N TRP A 66 -16.31 13.55 20.85
CA TRP A 66 -17.48 13.81 20.02
C TRP A 66 -17.33 15.01 19.09
N PHE A 67 -16.81 16.12 19.62
CA PHE A 67 -16.73 17.40 18.90
C PHE A 67 -15.33 17.95 18.73
N GLY A 68 -14.28 17.24 19.19
CA GLY A 68 -12.91 17.69 19.00
C GLY A 68 -12.59 17.97 17.52
N GLU A 69 -12.15 19.19 17.24
CA GLU A 69 -11.79 19.66 15.89
C GLU A 69 -10.28 19.53 15.64
N HIS A 70 -9.52 19.18 16.67
CA HIS A 70 -8.06 19.15 16.64
C HIS A 70 -7.51 17.81 17.11
N CYS A 71 -6.23 17.60 16.84
CA CYS A 71 -5.45 16.45 17.22
C CYS A 71 -4.27 16.89 18.07
N LYS A 72 -4.20 16.34 19.28
CA LYS A 72 -3.03 16.44 20.16
C LYS A 72 -2.08 15.31 19.84
N CYS A 73 -0.96 15.66 19.23
CA CYS A 73 0.02 14.68 18.78
C CYS A 73 1.03 14.36 19.88
N THR A 74 1.38 13.08 20.02
CA THR A 74 2.39 12.61 20.97
C THR A 74 3.36 11.66 20.28
N ARG A 75 4.61 11.62 20.75
CA ARG A 75 5.63 10.64 20.37
C ARG A 75 6.19 10.00 21.62
N GLY A 76 6.03 8.68 21.77
CA GLY A 76 6.43 7.98 23.01
C GLY A 76 5.75 8.55 24.26
N GLY A 77 4.49 8.97 24.14
CA GLY A 77 3.71 9.59 25.23
C GLY A 77 4.01 11.07 25.50
N GLN A 78 5.04 11.65 24.90
CA GLN A 78 5.36 13.07 25.04
C GLN A 78 4.64 13.88 23.95
N ALA A 79 3.95 14.95 24.34
CA ALA A 79 3.33 15.86 23.38
C ALA A 79 4.37 16.49 22.45
N ILE A 80 4.04 16.56 21.15
CA ILE A 80 4.90 17.16 20.13
C ILE A 80 4.15 18.25 19.36
N GLY A 81 4.83 19.37 19.15
CA GLY A 81 4.33 20.49 18.34
C GLY A 81 3.04 21.13 18.86
N PHE A 82 2.31 21.74 17.93
CA PHE A 82 1.01 22.37 18.16
C PHE A 82 -0.15 21.42 17.83
N LEU A 83 -1.36 21.81 18.23
CA LEU A 83 -2.60 21.15 17.80
C LEU A 83 -2.68 21.13 16.27
N VAL A 84 -3.01 19.96 15.72
CA VAL A 84 -3.19 19.75 14.28
C VAL A 84 -4.68 19.77 13.97
N GLU A 85 -5.10 20.45 12.91
CA GLU A 85 -6.49 20.43 12.46
C GLU A 85 -6.90 19.02 12.02
N ARG A 86 -8.02 18.53 12.57
CA ARG A 86 -8.54 17.19 12.26
C ARG A 86 -9.17 17.16 10.88
N GLY A 87 -8.83 16.16 10.07
CA GLY A 87 -9.36 16.02 8.72
C GLY A 87 -8.77 17.03 7.74
N MET A 88 -7.57 17.55 8.02
CA MET A 88 -6.90 18.51 7.15
C MET A 88 -6.73 17.95 5.72
N LYS A 89 -6.91 18.83 4.74
CA LYS A 89 -6.71 18.45 3.34
C LYS A 89 -5.24 18.16 3.08
N LYS A 90 -4.96 16.97 2.55
CA LYS A 90 -3.62 16.51 2.16
C LYS A 90 -3.40 16.78 0.68
N TYR A 91 -2.17 17.13 0.32
CA TYR A 91 -1.76 17.38 -1.06
C TYR A 91 -0.86 16.26 -1.54
N PHE A 92 -0.92 15.96 -2.84
CA PHE A 92 -0.01 14.99 -3.44
C PHE A 92 1.43 15.46 -3.34
N ASP A 93 2.30 14.55 -2.91
CA ASP A 93 3.75 14.75 -2.87
C ASP A 93 4.32 14.54 -4.28
N GLU A 94 5.06 15.52 -4.80
CA GLU A 94 5.59 15.53 -6.17
C GLU A 94 6.61 14.41 -6.45
N ASN A 95 7.23 13.89 -5.40
CA ASN A 95 8.15 12.75 -5.50
C ASN A 95 7.40 11.45 -5.78
N PHE A 96 6.10 11.43 -5.54
CA PHE A 96 5.20 10.35 -5.88
C PHE A 96 4.43 10.73 -7.14
N TRP A 97 3.72 9.77 -7.72
CA TRP A 97 2.96 10.04 -8.93
C TRP A 97 1.60 10.67 -8.58
N CYS A 98 1.23 11.72 -9.30
CA CYS A 98 -0.08 12.35 -9.22
C CYS A 98 -0.71 12.43 -10.62
N GLY A 99 -1.63 11.54 -10.92
CA GLY A 99 -2.33 11.54 -12.21
C GLY A 99 -1.48 11.08 -13.41
N ASN A 100 -0.78 12.00 -14.07
CA ASN A 100 -0.18 11.83 -15.40
C ASN A 100 1.22 11.18 -15.42
N PHE A 101 1.74 10.72 -14.28
CA PHE A 101 3.07 10.11 -14.15
C PHE A 101 4.25 10.98 -14.63
N SER A 102 4.12 12.32 -14.52
CA SER A 102 5.18 13.27 -14.85
C SER A 102 6.30 13.37 -13.82
N THR A 103 6.26 12.58 -12.75
CA THR A 103 7.33 12.55 -11.74
C THR A 103 8.64 12.04 -12.34
N SER A 104 9.74 12.71 -11.99
CA SER A 104 11.10 12.31 -12.36
C SER A 104 11.57 11.09 -11.58
N ASN A 105 10.96 10.79 -10.43
CA ASN A 105 11.35 9.67 -9.59
C ASN A 105 10.69 8.36 -10.03
N VAL A 106 11.43 7.27 -9.83
CA VAL A 106 10.94 5.90 -10.00
C VAL A 106 11.47 5.05 -8.84
N CYS A 107 10.71 4.00 -8.51
CA CYS A 107 11.21 2.94 -7.67
C CYS A 107 11.83 1.88 -8.57
N ALA A 108 13.12 1.61 -8.37
CA ALA A 108 13.88 0.66 -9.18
C ALA A 108 14.55 -0.39 -8.30
N MET A 109 14.59 -1.61 -8.81
CA MET A 109 15.25 -2.75 -8.16
C MET A 109 16.61 -3.00 -8.80
N VAL A 110 17.64 -3.18 -7.97
CA VAL A 110 18.97 -3.61 -8.39
C VAL A 110 18.92 -5.11 -8.70
N LEU A 111 19.11 -5.51 -9.96
CA LEU A 111 18.95 -6.91 -10.38
C LEU A 111 19.98 -7.88 -9.76
N SER A 112 21.07 -7.39 -9.18
CA SER A 112 22.09 -8.22 -8.52
C SER A 112 21.77 -8.55 -7.07
N SER A 113 21.14 -7.63 -6.33
CA SER A 113 20.81 -7.80 -4.91
C SER A 113 19.32 -8.03 -4.66
N GLY A 114 18.45 -7.63 -5.59
CA GLY A 114 17.01 -7.57 -5.36
C GLY A 114 16.57 -6.42 -4.44
N GLU A 115 17.50 -5.57 -3.99
CA GLU A 115 17.20 -4.35 -3.24
C GLU A 115 16.48 -3.35 -4.14
N TRP A 116 15.48 -2.65 -3.64
CA TRP A 116 14.81 -1.58 -4.36
C TRP A 116 14.97 -0.24 -3.65
N ARG A 117 15.09 0.82 -4.43
CA ARG A 117 15.31 2.18 -3.95
C ARG A 117 14.70 3.22 -4.90
N THR A 118 14.40 4.38 -4.35
CA THR A 118 14.03 5.55 -5.15
C THR A 118 15.25 6.05 -5.91
N THR A 119 15.08 6.35 -7.19
CA THR A 119 16.08 6.99 -8.05
C THR A 119 15.36 7.86 -9.09
N THR A 120 16.10 8.65 -9.87
CA THR A 120 15.52 9.32 -11.03
C THR A 120 15.30 8.34 -12.18
N ARG A 121 14.29 8.60 -13.01
CA ARG A 121 13.98 7.82 -14.22
C ARG A 121 15.19 7.73 -15.13
N GLN A 122 15.84 8.87 -15.38
CA GLN A 122 17.04 8.94 -16.18
C GLN A 122 18.15 8.04 -15.62
N ALA A 123 18.44 8.12 -14.31
CA ALA A 123 19.46 7.28 -13.70
C ALA A 123 19.11 5.79 -13.72
N ALA A 124 17.82 5.42 -13.66
CA ALA A 124 17.41 4.03 -13.83
C ALA A 124 17.58 3.53 -15.27
N GLU A 125 17.25 4.36 -16.26
CA GLU A 125 17.34 4.04 -17.70
C GLU A 125 18.80 3.99 -18.20
N GLU A 126 19.66 4.86 -17.69
CA GLU A 126 21.09 4.95 -18.05
C GLU A 126 21.99 4.02 -17.22
N SER A 127 21.43 3.31 -16.23
CA SER A 127 22.24 2.53 -15.28
C SER A 127 22.81 1.26 -15.90
N ASP A 128 24.13 1.23 -16.09
CA ASP A 128 24.92 0.02 -16.34
C ASP A 128 24.80 -1.04 -15.23
N SER A 129 24.44 -0.62 -14.01
CA SER A 129 24.29 -1.49 -12.84
C SER A 129 23.06 -2.42 -12.89
N GLY A 130 22.27 -2.36 -13.98
CA GLY A 130 21.10 -3.20 -14.16
C GLY A 130 19.98 -2.85 -13.20
N LEU A 131 19.62 -1.57 -13.11
CA LEU A 131 18.40 -1.14 -12.42
C LEU A 131 17.18 -1.53 -13.27
N HIS A 132 16.20 -2.17 -12.63
CA HIS A 132 14.92 -2.52 -13.23
C HIS A 132 13.81 -1.67 -12.62
N ILE A 133 13.15 -0.84 -13.42
CA ILE A 133 12.04 0.01 -12.94
C ILE A 133 10.87 -0.87 -12.52
N LEU A 134 10.46 -0.74 -11.26
CA LEU A 134 9.29 -1.41 -10.69
C LEU A 134 8.02 -0.60 -10.95
N HIS A 135 8.05 0.69 -10.59
CA HIS A 135 6.93 1.59 -10.77
C HIS A 135 7.38 3.05 -10.83
N CYS A 136 6.49 3.92 -11.33
CA CYS A 136 6.69 5.36 -11.31
C CYS A 136 6.49 5.94 -9.89
N GLY A 137 7.22 7.00 -9.56
CA GLY A 137 7.23 7.63 -8.22
C GLY A 137 8.20 6.97 -7.25
N ALA A 138 8.46 7.64 -6.12
CA ALA A 138 9.30 7.12 -5.04
C ALA A 138 8.77 5.79 -4.46
N CYS A 139 9.69 4.96 -3.95
CA CYS A 139 9.34 3.75 -3.23
C CYS A 139 8.57 4.07 -1.93
N GLY A 140 7.72 3.14 -1.54
CA GLY A 140 6.93 3.10 -0.29
C GLY A 140 6.73 1.67 0.19
N ALA A 141 5.83 1.47 1.15
CA ALA A 141 5.62 0.18 1.81
C ALA A 141 5.19 -0.96 0.87
N CYS A 142 4.41 -0.65 -0.16
CA CYS A 142 3.93 -1.62 -1.14
C CYS A 142 4.87 -1.84 -2.33
N SER A 143 6.07 -1.26 -2.30
CA SER A 143 7.02 -1.32 -3.44
C SER A 143 7.80 -2.63 -3.52
N SER A 144 7.59 -3.54 -2.57
CA SER A 144 8.19 -4.86 -2.62
C SER A 144 7.65 -5.63 -3.84
N PRO A 145 8.48 -6.45 -4.51
CA PRO A 145 8.01 -7.28 -5.61
C PRO A 145 6.86 -8.24 -5.26
N ASP A 146 6.75 -8.67 -4.00
CA ASP A 146 5.70 -9.59 -3.57
C ASP A 146 4.35 -8.88 -3.44
N ASP A 147 4.32 -7.68 -2.86
CA ASP A 147 3.11 -6.85 -2.79
C ASP A 147 2.64 -6.46 -4.19
N MET A 148 3.58 -6.07 -5.06
CA MET A 148 3.30 -5.83 -6.48
C MET A 148 2.67 -7.03 -7.19
N MET A 149 3.07 -8.25 -6.82
CA MET A 149 2.43 -9.46 -7.36
C MET A 149 1.02 -9.67 -6.83
N VAL A 150 0.73 -9.33 -5.57
CA VAL A 150 -0.64 -9.32 -5.05
C VAL A 150 -1.50 -8.36 -5.87
N LEU A 151 -1.01 -7.13 -6.12
CA LEU A 151 -1.71 -6.15 -6.95
C LEU A 151 -1.99 -6.67 -8.37
N TYR A 152 -1.03 -7.37 -8.97
CA TYR A 152 -1.17 -7.94 -10.31
C TYR A 152 -2.13 -9.13 -10.35
N ASN A 153 -2.08 -10.02 -9.36
CA ASN A 153 -2.90 -11.23 -9.31
C ASN A 153 -4.37 -10.91 -8.99
N THR A 154 -4.60 -9.85 -8.21
CA THR A 154 -5.94 -9.42 -7.77
C THR A 154 -6.55 -8.36 -8.69
N LYS A 155 -5.87 -7.95 -9.77
CA LYS A 155 -6.24 -6.80 -10.62
C LYS A 155 -7.66 -6.82 -11.19
N THR A 156 -8.28 -8.00 -11.33
CA THR A 156 -9.63 -8.15 -11.90
C THR A 156 -10.74 -8.14 -10.85
N PHE A 157 -10.41 -8.12 -9.55
CA PHE A 157 -11.42 -8.21 -8.49
C PHE A 157 -11.13 -7.39 -7.23
N ILE A 158 -9.90 -6.89 -7.04
CA ILE A 158 -9.48 -6.23 -5.79
C ILE A 158 -10.43 -5.09 -5.41
N THR A 159 -10.91 -4.29 -6.35
CA THR A 159 -11.81 -3.18 -6.03
C THR A 159 -13.12 -3.68 -5.42
N SER A 160 -13.71 -4.72 -5.99
CA SER A 160 -14.95 -5.31 -5.47
C SER A 160 -14.75 -5.92 -4.09
N LYS A 161 -13.65 -6.66 -3.90
CA LYS A 161 -13.35 -7.37 -2.65
C LYS A 161 -12.96 -6.43 -1.52
N MET A 162 -12.14 -5.43 -1.80
CA MET A 162 -11.81 -4.38 -0.82
C MET A 162 -13.05 -3.62 -0.41
N THR A 163 -13.87 -3.20 -1.38
CA THR A 163 -15.15 -2.55 -1.09
C THR A 163 -15.99 -3.37 -0.10
N LYS A 164 -16.12 -4.68 -0.32
CA LYS A 164 -16.84 -5.59 0.58
C LYS A 164 -16.29 -5.53 2.01
N CYS A 165 -14.97 -5.59 2.18
CA CYS A 165 -14.32 -5.52 3.50
C CYS A 165 -14.45 -4.14 4.15
N SER A 166 -14.24 -3.06 3.39
CA SER A 166 -14.38 -1.67 3.85
C SER A 166 -15.77 -1.37 4.37
N ILE A 167 -16.81 -1.95 3.76
CA ILE A 167 -18.20 -1.78 4.23
C ILE A 167 -18.42 -2.47 5.55
N LYS A 168 -18.01 -3.74 5.67
CA LYS A 168 -18.10 -4.49 6.92
C LYS A 168 -17.34 -3.76 8.04
N PHE A 169 -16.25 -3.07 7.70
CA PHE A 169 -15.51 -2.25 8.63
C PHE A 169 -16.22 -0.93 9.00
N SER A 170 -16.84 -0.23 8.04
CA SER A 170 -17.34 1.16 8.21
C SER A 170 -18.84 1.31 8.51
N MET A 171 -19.62 0.24 8.39
CA MET A 171 -21.04 0.24 8.73
C MET A 171 -21.25 0.53 10.22
N PRO A 172 -22.38 1.14 10.62
CA PRO A 172 -22.76 1.20 12.03
C PRO A 172 -22.76 -0.19 12.67
N ALA A 173 -22.32 -0.29 13.94
CA ALA A 173 -22.30 -1.56 14.68
C ALA A 173 -23.68 -2.26 14.71
N VAL A 174 -24.77 -1.48 14.78
CA VAL A 174 -26.16 -2.00 14.73
C VAL A 174 -26.53 -2.67 13.40
N LEU A 175 -25.77 -2.40 12.34
CA LEU A 175 -25.89 -3.03 11.01
C LEU A 175 -24.78 -4.08 10.78
N GLY A 176 -24.08 -4.51 11.83
CA GLY A 176 -23.03 -5.52 11.77
C GLY A 176 -21.65 -4.99 11.38
N GLY A 177 -21.43 -3.66 11.44
CA GLY A 177 -20.12 -3.10 11.25
C GLY A 177 -19.16 -3.40 12.41
N THR A 178 -17.89 -3.66 12.11
CA THR A 178 -16.93 -4.10 13.14
C THR A 178 -16.12 -2.98 13.76
N HIS A 179 -15.72 -1.97 12.99
CA HIS A 179 -14.77 -0.94 13.41
C HIS A 179 -13.49 -1.53 14.06
N ASP A 180 -13.14 -2.77 13.69
CA ASP A 180 -12.05 -3.59 14.23
C ASP A 180 -11.04 -3.78 13.10
N LEU A 181 -9.83 -3.25 13.29
CA LEU A 181 -8.76 -3.28 12.29
C LEU A 181 -8.29 -4.71 11.99
N GLU A 182 -8.21 -5.56 13.00
CA GLU A 182 -7.85 -6.97 12.83
C GLU A 182 -8.94 -7.72 12.05
N ALA A 183 -10.21 -7.42 12.31
CA ALA A 183 -11.31 -7.96 11.51
C ALA A 183 -11.27 -7.48 10.05
N LEU A 184 -10.84 -6.25 9.79
CA LEU A 184 -10.65 -5.72 8.44
C LEU A 184 -9.49 -6.44 7.73
N ARG A 185 -8.31 -6.52 8.35
CA ARG A 185 -7.14 -7.22 7.80
C ARG A 185 -7.48 -8.68 7.50
N LYS A 186 -8.13 -9.37 8.44
CA LYS A 186 -8.61 -10.75 8.25
C LYS A 186 -9.54 -10.87 7.04
N CYS A 187 -10.49 -9.96 6.87
CA CYS A 187 -11.37 -9.95 5.70
C CYS A 187 -10.57 -9.82 4.39
N LEU A 188 -9.57 -8.94 4.35
CA LEU A 188 -8.73 -8.76 3.17
C LEU A 188 -7.93 -10.04 2.83
N TYR A 189 -7.37 -10.71 3.84
CA TYR A 189 -6.72 -12.01 3.65
C TYR A 189 -7.66 -13.09 3.13
N GLU A 190 -8.87 -13.20 3.69
CA GLU A 190 -9.91 -14.14 3.23
C GLU A 190 -10.33 -13.89 1.77
N GLU A 191 -10.20 -12.65 1.29
CA GLU A 191 -10.45 -12.26 -0.10
C GLU A 191 -9.21 -12.35 -1.01
N ASN A 192 -8.14 -13.01 -0.56
CA ASN A 192 -6.86 -13.20 -1.27
C ASN A 192 -6.09 -11.89 -1.53
N ILE A 193 -6.31 -10.86 -0.71
CA ILE A 193 -5.51 -9.63 -0.73
C ILE A 193 -4.44 -9.77 0.34
N THR A 194 -3.45 -10.62 0.05
CA THR A 194 -2.41 -11.06 0.98
C THR A 194 -1.21 -10.13 0.97
N LEU A 195 -1.43 -8.83 1.19
CA LEU A 195 -0.36 -7.85 1.25
C LEU A 195 0.50 -8.08 2.50
N ASN A 196 1.75 -7.61 2.45
CA ASN A 196 2.67 -7.74 3.55
C ASN A 196 2.22 -6.89 4.76
N ASP A 197 2.18 -7.52 5.93
CA ASP A 197 1.77 -6.97 7.23
C ASP A 197 2.92 -6.91 8.26
N THR A 198 4.14 -7.27 7.88
CA THR A 198 5.29 -7.41 8.79
C THR A 198 6.53 -6.63 8.35
N ASN A 199 6.71 -6.42 7.05
CA ASN A 199 7.80 -5.65 6.48
C ASN A 199 7.45 -4.16 6.50
N SER A 200 7.90 -3.50 7.55
CA SER A 200 7.87 -2.05 7.69
C SER A 200 8.79 -1.36 6.68
N PHE A 201 8.23 -0.44 5.88
CA PHE A 201 9.05 0.47 5.07
C PHE A 201 9.34 1.73 5.85
N ASN A 202 10.62 1.96 6.13
CA ASN A 202 11.05 3.21 6.73
C ASN A 202 12.26 3.79 5.96
N PRO A 203 12.09 4.95 5.30
CA PRO A 203 13.22 5.63 4.66
C PRO A 203 14.23 6.21 5.67
N ASN A 204 13.85 6.32 6.96
CA ASN A 204 14.70 6.76 8.05
C ASN A 204 14.68 5.75 9.21
N PRO A 205 15.60 4.75 9.24
CA PRO A 205 15.63 3.70 10.25
C PRO A 205 15.68 4.19 11.71
N LEU A 206 16.13 5.44 11.94
CA LEU A 206 16.18 6.03 13.28
C LEU A 206 14.79 6.41 13.84
N ALA A 207 13.77 6.48 12.99
CA ALA A 207 12.40 6.84 13.37
C ALA A 207 11.55 5.65 13.84
N GLY A 208 12.13 4.43 13.95
CA GLY A 208 11.41 3.23 14.38
C GLY A 208 10.94 2.34 13.22
N PRO A 209 10.01 1.40 13.44
CA PRO A 209 9.35 0.71 12.34
C PRO A 209 8.44 1.70 11.60
N GLY A 210 8.46 1.65 10.27
CA GLY A 210 7.47 2.34 9.44
C GLY A 210 6.28 1.43 9.08
N PRO A 211 5.31 1.93 8.31
CA PRO A 211 4.12 1.16 7.95
C PRO A 211 4.46 -0.02 7.03
N SER A 212 3.72 -1.11 7.19
CA SER A 212 3.64 -2.20 6.20
C SER A 212 2.74 -1.81 5.02
N CYS A 213 2.72 -2.63 3.98
CA CYS A 213 1.80 -2.39 2.87
C CYS A 213 0.34 -2.56 3.30
N MET A 214 0.05 -3.54 4.15
CA MET A 214 -1.29 -3.73 4.71
C MET A 214 -1.74 -2.50 5.50
N ASP A 215 -0.85 -1.90 6.29
CA ASP A 215 -1.15 -0.67 7.05
C ASP A 215 -1.58 0.47 6.14
N CYS A 216 -0.83 0.71 5.06
CA CYS A 216 -1.17 1.74 4.09
C CYS A 216 -2.58 1.56 3.50
N TRP A 217 -2.96 0.32 3.17
CA TRP A 217 -4.28 0.03 2.60
C TRP A 217 -5.39 0.11 3.65
N THR A 218 -5.16 -0.34 4.87
CA THR A 218 -6.17 -0.21 5.93
C THR A 218 -6.35 1.24 6.39
N ASP A 219 -5.27 2.04 6.40
CA ASP A 219 -5.32 3.47 6.67
C ASP A 219 -6.14 4.23 5.63
N ASP A 220 -6.01 3.84 4.35
CA ASP A 220 -6.82 4.37 3.25
C ASP A 220 -8.30 4.05 3.44
N ILE A 221 -8.63 2.80 3.75
CA ILE A 221 -10.01 2.35 4.05
C ILE A 221 -10.59 3.11 5.25
N GLN A 222 -9.81 3.32 6.31
CA GLN A 222 -10.23 4.10 7.46
C GLN A 222 -10.49 5.57 7.11
N CYS A 223 -9.63 6.17 6.29
CA CYS A 223 -9.82 7.52 5.79
C CYS A 223 -11.12 7.62 4.98
N ASP A 224 -11.36 6.69 4.06
CA ASP A 224 -12.58 6.64 3.26
C ASP A 224 -13.84 6.46 4.12
N ALA A 225 -13.76 5.63 5.17
CA ALA A 225 -14.84 5.41 6.12
C ALA A 225 -15.25 6.68 6.89
N VAL A 226 -14.33 7.64 7.03
CA VAL A 226 -14.60 8.94 7.67
C VAL A 226 -15.04 9.98 6.65
N HIS A 227 -14.31 10.13 5.54
CA HIS A 227 -14.46 11.28 4.64
C HIS A 227 -15.31 11.01 3.40
N CYS A 228 -15.35 9.76 2.93
CA CYS A 228 -15.99 9.37 1.67
C CYS A 228 -17.20 8.44 1.86
N LYS A 229 -17.62 8.22 3.11
CA LYS A 229 -18.68 7.30 3.50
C LYS A 229 -19.98 7.52 2.72
N LEU A 230 -20.45 8.75 2.60
CA LEU A 230 -21.73 9.06 1.94
C LEU A 230 -21.68 8.72 0.44
N GLN A 231 -20.59 9.07 -0.22
CA GLN A 231 -20.38 8.85 -1.65
C GLN A 231 -20.22 7.36 -1.96
N CYS A 232 -19.51 6.63 -1.10
CA CYS A 232 -19.23 5.21 -1.30
C CYS A 232 -20.39 4.29 -0.88
N ILE A 233 -21.18 4.65 0.14
CA ILE A 233 -22.34 3.86 0.58
C ILE A 233 -23.50 3.93 -0.42
N ARG A 234 -23.67 5.02 -1.18
CA ARG A 234 -24.73 5.16 -2.20
C ARG A 234 -24.80 3.97 -3.16
N LYS A 235 -23.66 3.33 -3.45
CA LYS A 235 -23.57 2.11 -4.27
C LYS A 235 -24.48 0.97 -3.80
N PHE A 236 -24.74 0.83 -2.50
CA PHE A 236 -25.52 -0.29 -1.96
C PHE A 236 -27.03 -0.06 -2.02
N PHE A 237 -27.43 1.20 -2.13
CA PHE A 237 -28.83 1.58 -2.14
C PHE A 237 -29.32 1.99 -3.54
N ASP A 238 -28.40 2.20 -4.48
CA ASP A 238 -28.73 2.53 -5.86
C ASP A 238 -28.72 1.27 -6.74
N PRO A 239 -29.90 0.68 -7.07
CA PRO A 239 -30.00 -0.48 -7.95
C PRO A 239 -29.59 -0.17 -9.40
N ASN A 240 -29.50 1.11 -9.79
CA ASN A 240 -29.09 1.55 -11.12
C ASN A 240 -27.60 1.87 -11.22
N ASN A 241 -26.85 1.74 -10.11
CA ASN A 241 -25.43 1.96 -10.15
C ASN A 241 -24.77 0.77 -10.85
N ASN A 242 -24.50 0.92 -12.15
CA ASN A 242 -23.84 -0.06 -13.05
C ASN A 242 -22.38 -0.35 -12.65
N GLY A 243 -22.03 -0.27 -11.36
CA GLY A 243 -20.65 -0.36 -10.87
C GLY A 243 -19.82 0.86 -11.24
N LYS A 244 -20.43 2.04 -11.50
CA LYS A 244 -19.68 3.26 -11.76
C LYS A 244 -19.29 3.89 -10.44
N PHE A 245 -18.05 3.67 -10.03
CA PHE A 245 -17.48 4.17 -8.79
C PHE A 245 -17.00 5.63 -8.88
N GLU A 246 -17.47 6.43 -9.84
CA GLU A 246 -16.82 7.70 -10.19
C GLU A 246 -16.79 8.70 -9.03
N GLU A 247 -17.91 8.91 -8.33
CA GLU A 247 -17.96 9.85 -7.19
C GLU A 247 -17.16 9.35 -5.97
N CYS A 248 -17.28 8.06 -5.65
CA CYS A 248 -16.56 7.44 -4.53
C CYS A 248 -15.04 7.48 -4.79
N LEU A 249 -14.59 7.01 -5.96
CA LEU A 249 -13.18 7.05 -6.36
C LEU A 249 -12.66 8.48 -6.43
N LYS A 250 -13.47 9.44 -6.90
CA LYS A 250 -13.06 10.84 -6.92
C LYS A 250 -12.91 11.40 -5.51
N CYS A 251 -13.74 11.00 -4.56
CA CYS A 251 -13.60 11.41 -3.16
C CYS A 251 -12.31 10.84 -2.56
N ASP A 252 -12.13 9.52 -2.69
CA ASP A 252 -10.92 8.80 -2.27
C ASP A 252 -9.68 9.49 -2.86
N GLU A 253 -9.58 9.59 -4.19
CA GLU A 253 -8.40 10.14 -4.87
C GLU A 253 -8.06 11.58 -4.46
N ASN A 254 -9.05 12.39 -4.10
CA ASN A 254 -8.83 13.78 -3.69
C ASN A 254 -8.55 13.93 -2.18
N THR A 255 -8.99 13.00 -1.35
CA THR A 255 -9.01 13.14 0.11
C THR A 255 -8.04 12.19 0.80
N CYS A 256 -8.14 10.90 0.48
CA CYS A 256 -7.37 9.82 1.10
C CYS A 256 -6.17 9.38 0.25
N GLY A 257 -6.32 9.48 -1.07
CA GLY A 257 -5.29 9.21 -2.08
C GLY A 257 -3.92 9.83 -1.80
N PRO A 258 -3.77 11.12 -1.42
CA PRO A 258 -2.46 11.70 -1.15
C PRO A 258 -1.68 10.97 -0.03
N GLY A 259 -2.38 10.60 1.05
CA GLY A 259 -1.81 9.81 2.14
C GLY A 259 -1.46 8.40 1.69
N PHE A 260 -2.42 7.72 1.05
CA PHE A 260 -2.22 6.36 0.56
C PHE A 260 -1.05 6.24 -0.43
N ILE A 261 -0.95 7.13 -1.41
CA ILE A 261 0.13 7.09 -2.41
C ILE A 261 1.49 7.32 -1.77
N LYS A 262 1.59 8.26 -0.82
CA LYS A 262 2.83 8.50 -0.07
C LYS A 262 3.22 7.27 0.77
N CYS A 263 2.26 6.59 1.39
CA CYS A 263 2.51 5.38 2.17
C CYS A 263 2.93 4.21 1.28
N ALA A 264 2.09 3.86 0.32
CA ALA A 264 2.24 2.65 -0.49
C ALA A 264 3.40 2.76 -1.49
N GLY A 265 3.57 3.92 -2.14
CA GLY A 265 4.47 4.13 -3.29
C GLY A 265 3.99 3.41 -4.56
N ALA A 266 3.75 2.11 -4.45
CA ALA A 266 3.24 1.26 -5.52
C ALA A 266 1.72 1.07 -5.42
N ASN A 267 1.03 1.20 -6.55
CA ASN A 267 -0.30 0.65 -6.74
C ASN A 267 -0.43 0.15 -8.18
N ARG A 268 -1.64 -0.28 -8.57
CA ARG A 268 -1.90 -0.81 -9.93
C ARG A 268 -1.48 0.17 -11.03
N ARG A 269 -1.82 1.46 -10.89
CA ARG A 269 -1.49 2.48 -11.89
C ARG A 269 0.02 2.72 -11.98
N SER A 270 0.71 2.89 -10.86
CA SER A 270 2.15 3.17 -10.88
C SER A 270 2.99 2.00 -11.35
N THR A 271 2.53 0.78 -11.16
CA THR A 271 3.22 -0.44 -11.58
C THR A 271 2.93 -0.85 -13.03
N GLY A 272 2.07 -0.11 -13.75
CA GLY A 272 1.72 -0.40 -15.13
C GLY A 272 0.62 -1.47 -15.30
N ILE A 273 -0.14 -1.75 -14.24
CA ILE A 273 -1.23 -2.74 -14.23
C ILE A 273 -2.52 -2.07 -14.72
N VAL A 274 -3.12 -2.64 -15.77
CA VAL A 274 -4.51 -2.33 -16.17
C VAL A 274 -5.45 -3.26 -15.40
N SER A 275 -6.47 -2.70 -14.74
CA SER A 275 -7.29 -3.41 -13.75
C SER A 275 -8.79 -3.31 -14.02
N ASP A 276 -9.59 -3.83 -13.10
CA ASP A 276 -11.07 -3.73 -13.05
C ASP A 276 -11.62 -2.30 -12.91
N ILE A 277 -10.76 -1.30 -12.74
CA ILE A 277 -11.10 0.12 -12.84
C ILE A 277 -10.53 0.62 -14.16
N GLU A 278 -11.42 0.89 -15.11
CA GLU A 278 -11.02 1.49 -16.39
C GLU A 278 -10.41 2.87 -16.17
N ARG A 279 -9.23 3.08 -16.73
CA ARG A 279 -8.50 4.36 -16.71
C ARG A 279 -7.94 4.63 -18.09
N VAL A 280 -7.83 5.92 -18.44
CA VAL A 280 -7.13 6.30 -19.67
C VAL A 280 -5.65 5.93 -19.56
N SER A 281 -5.01 5.59 -20.68
CA SER A 281 -3.63 5.10 -20.70
C SER A 281 -2.61 6.10 -20.13
N SER A 282 -2.89 7.41 -20.17
CA SER A 282 -2.07 8.45 -19.54
C SER A 282 -2.09 8.42 -18.01
N GLN A 283 -3.06 7.72 -17.41
CA GLN A 283 -3.18 7.48 -15.98
C GLN A 283 -2.63 6.11 -15.56
N VAL A 284 -1.76 5.52 -16.38
CA VAL A 284 -1.01 4.30 -16.05
C VAL A 284 0.46 4.55 -16.34
N CYS A 285 1.35 4.15 -15.43
CA CYS A 285 2.79 4.35 -15.59
C CYS A 285 3.27 3.66 -16.88
N PRO A 286 3.92 4.39 -17.81
CA PRO A 286 4.31 3.85 -19.11
C PRO A 286 5.56 2.96 -19.05
N VAL A 287 6.27 2.96 -17.92
CA VAL A 287 7.54 2.24 -17.72
C VAL A 287 7.52 1.33 -16.49
N GLY A 288 6.35 1.12 -15.87
CA GLY A 288 6.20 0.21 -14.73
C GLY A 288 6.41 -1.24 -15.14
N HIS A 289 6.79 -2.10 -14.20
CA HIS A 289 7.15 -3.50 -14.46
C HIS A 289 6.07 -4.26 -15.26
N PHE A 290 4.79 -4.05 -14.94
CA PHE A 290 3.68 -4.76 -15.60
C PHE A 290 3.17 -4.09 -16.88
N THR A 291 3.77 -2.97 -17.33
CA THR A 291 3.25 -2.21 -18.48
C THR A 291 3.17 -3.06 -19.74
N GLN A 292 4.24 -3.79 -20.07
CA GLN A 292 4.27 -4.65 -21.25
C GLN A 292 3.29 -5.81 -21.12
N CYS A 293 3.13 -6.35 -19.92
CA CYS A 293 2.15 -7.39 -19.61
C CYS A 293 0.73 -6.92 -19.90
N SER A 294 0.35 -5.77 -19.34
CA SER A 294 -0.96 -5.16 -19.51
C SER A 294 -1.24 -4.83 -20.98
N LYS A 295 -0.27 -4.25 -21.70
CA LYS A 295 -0.39 -3.97 -23.14
C LYS A 295 -0.63 -5.24 -23.96
N CYS A 296 0.08 -6.32 -23.66
CA CYS A 296 -0.13 -7.61 -24.33
C CYS A 296 -1.55 -8.13 -24.06
N MET A 297 -1.97 -8.14 -22.80
CA MET A 297 -3.29 -8.63 -22.38
C MET A 297 -4.44 -7.84 -23.02
N LEU A 298 -4.30 -6.52 -23.14
CA LEU A 298 -5.29 -5.66 -23.84
C LEU A 298 -5.37 -5.93 -25.34
N GLY A 299 -4.31 -6.46 -25.95
CA GLY A 299 -4.29 -6.83 -27.37
C GLY A 299 -4.98 -8.17 -27.65
N CYS A 300 -5.29 -8.97 -26.63
CA CYS A 300 -5.95 -10.26 -26.80
C CYS A 300 -7.46 -10.09 -27.01
N VAL A 301 -8.01 -10.87 -27.95
CA VAL A 301 -9.46 -10.96 -28.13
C VAL A 301 -10.07 -11.70 -26.93
N LYS A 302 -11.25 -11.27 -26.48
CA LYS A 302 -11.98 -11.94 -25.39
C LYS A 302 -12.21 -13.42 -25.73
N GLY A 303 -11.71 -14.31 -24.89
CA GLY A 303 -11.80 -15.78 -25.07
C GLY A 303 -10.62 -16.41 -25.81
N ASP A 304 -9.61 -15.62 -26.21
CA ASP A 304 -8.37 -16.14 -26.79
C ASP A 304 -7.38 -16.54 -25.68
N ASP A 305 -7.59 -17.72 -25.11
CA ASP A 305 -6.75 -18.26 -24.03
C ASP A 305 -5.28 -18.43 -24.46
N ALA A 306 -5.04 -18.75 -25.74
CA ALA A 306 -3.69 -18.90 -26.29
C ALA A 306 -2.93 -17.57 -26.29
N CYS A 307 -3.58 -16.47 -26.69
CA CYS A 307 -3.00 -15.13 -26.59
C CYS A 307 -2.70 -14.77 -25.13
N VAL A 308 -3.67 -15.00 -24.23
CA VAL A 308 -3.52 -14.71 -22.80
C VAL A 308 -2.34 -15.48 -22.20
N ASP A 309 -2.18 -16.76 -22.51
CA ASP A 309 -1.10 -17.58 -21.99
C ASP A 309 0.27 -17.18 -22.55
N LYS A 310 0.32 -16.78 -23.84
CA LYS A 310 1.51 -16.15 -24.42
C LYS A 310 1.88 -14.85 -23.68
N CYS A 311 0.90 -14.00 -23.36
CA CYS A 311 1.15 -12.79 -22.59
C CYS A 311 1.65 -13.11 -21.18
N LYS A 312 1.01 -14.04 -20.46
CA LYS A 312 1.44 -14.47 -19.11
C LYS A 312 2.86 -15.02 -19.09
N ALA A 313 3.40 -15.50 -20.21
CA ALA A 313 4.77 -15.98 -20.30
C ALA A 313 5.81 -14.84 -20.34
N LEU A 314 5.41 -13.59 -20.63
CA LEU A 314 6.33 -12.45 -20.66
C LEU A 314 7.01 -12.22 -19.30
N PRO A 315 8.29 -11.81 -19.27
CA PRO A 315 8.99 -11.48 -18.03
C PRO A 315 8.28 -10.42 -17.19
N SER A 316 7.64 -9.43 -17.83
CA SER A 316 6.83 -8.39 -17.19
C SER A 316 5.55 -8.89 -16.53
N CYS A 317 5.16 -10.14 -16.74
CA CYS A 317 4.00 -10.78 -16.09
C CYS A 317 4.41 -11.72 -14.94
N LYS A 318 5.71 -11.80 -14.63
CA LYS A 318 6.25 -12.66 -13.56
C LYS A 318 6.63 -11.81 -12.36
N ASN A 319 6.77 -12.43 -11.20
CA ASN A 319 7.27 -11.74 -10.01
C ASN A 319 8.63 -11.08 -10.31
N PRO A 320 8.81 -9.77 -10.07
CA PRO A 320 10.09 -9.08 -10.30
C PRO A 320 11.27 -9.76 -9.60
N LYS A 321 11.09 -10.42 -8.45
CA LYS A 321 12.15 -11.21 -7.79
C LYS A 321 12.76 -12.29 -8.68
N LYS A 322 12.02 -12.81 -9.67
CA LYS A 322 12.54 -13.79 -10.63
C LYS A 322 13.52 -13.18 -11.64
N LEU A 323 13.53 -11.85 -11.75
CA LEU A 323 14.50 -11.12 -12.57
C LEU A 323 15.85 -10.99 -11.86
N VAL A 324 15.88 -11.08 -10.53
CA VAL A 324 17.12 -11.11 -9.75
C VAL A 324 17.90 -12.34 -10.22
N ARG A 325 18.91 -12.09 -11.05
CA ARG A 325 19.58 -13.16 -11.78
C ARG A 325 20.34 -14.03 -10.80
N LYS A 326 20.42 -15.32 -11.15
CA LYS A 326 21.52 -16.27 -10.86
C LYS A 326 22.87 -15.76 -11.43
N SER A 327 23.14 -14.46 -11.34
CA SER A 327 24.27 -13.74 -11.96
C SER A 327 25.62 -14.13 -11.35
N ALA A 328 25.62 -14.87 -10.24
CA ALA A 328 26.83 -15.38 -9.62
C ALA A 328 27.52 -16.50 -10.43
N PHE A 329 26.84 -17.14 -11.40
CA PHE A 329 27.37 -18.35 -12.06
C PHE A 329 27.83 -18.19 -13.52
N ALA A 330 27.80 -16.98 -14.10
CA ALA A 330 28.20 -16.76 -15.50
C ALA A 330 29.61 -16.14 -15.66
N LYS A 331 30.44 -16.14 -14.61
CA LYS A 331 31.82 -15.60 -14.62
C LYS A 331 32.88 -16.58 -14.09
N LEU A 332 32.57 -17.87 -14.01
CA LEU A 332 33.55 -18.96 -13.80
C LEU A 332 33.71 -19.74 -15.09
#